data_AF-A0A5J4LAR6-F1
#
_entry.id   AF-A0A5J4LAR6-F1
#
_cell.length_a   1.000
_cell.length_b   1.000
_cell.length_c   1.000
_cell.angle_alpha   90.00
_cell.angle_beta   90.00
_cell.angle_gamma   90.00
#
_symmetry.space_group_name_H-M   'P 1'
#
loop_
_entity.id
_entity.type
_entity.pdbx_description
1 polymer ?
#
loop_
_entity_poly.entity_id
_entity_poly.type
_entity_poly.pdbx_seq_one_letter_code
_entity_poly.pdbx_strand_id
1 'polypeptide(L)'
;MLGGSRARGTHRPDSDWDLGVYYRGAPDLGALEELAAEVTGGPVEVYAPGAWGAWVNGGAWLVLPDGSRVDWILRDVDRVRRVWEECREGRYEIGAQAGHPLGFWSPAYPGEAALGRVLADTDGELARLRQETRTYPEALRTALTGGAVWDAGFSVAMAGKSCLARDVLHAALCLSRAVGGLVQALHAHHRVWCLNEKGALAAASAMPETPHDFGARATALLGGIGRGEAELTRSLETATGLVDEVREIVGAEA
;
A
#
# COMPACT_ATOMS: atom_id res chain seq x y z
N MET A 1 13.57 10.76 6.49
CA MET A 1 13.75 10.03 5.21
C MET A 1 12.72 10.54 4.21
N LEU A 2 13.12 10.84 2.97
CA LEU A 2 12.16 11.16 1.90
C LEU A 2 11.46 9.88 1.46
N GLY A 3 10.14 9.89 1.42
CA GLY A 3 9.29 8.79 0.96
C GLY A 3 8.49 9.16 -0.28
N GLY A 4 7.42 8.40 -0.48
CA GLY A 4 6.39 8.74 -1.47
C GLY A 4 6.86 8.72 -2.93
N SER A 5 6.07 9.39 -3.77
CA SER A 5 6.33 9.46 -5.22
C SER A 5 7.64 10.18 -5.55
N ARG A 6 8.06 11.14 -4.70
CA ARG A 6 9.28 11.91 -4.88
C ARG A 6 10.54 11.07 -4.63
N ALA A 7 10.54 10.21 -3.61
CA ALA A 7 11.64 9.26 -3.41
C ALA A 7 11.78 8.26 -4.56
N ARG A 8 10.66 7.87 -5.17
CA ARG A 8 10.59 6.88 -6.26
C ARG A 8 10.80 7.49 -7.66
N GLY A 9 10.85 8.81 -7.79
CA GLY A 9 10.93 9.48 -9.08
C GLY A 9 9.64 9.41 -9.92
N THR A 10 8.50 9.06 -9.31
CA THR A 10 7.19 8.95 -9.97
C THR A 10 6.24 10.11 -9.62
N HIS A 11 6.79 11.19 -9.08
CA HIS A 11 6.03 12.36 -8.68
C HIS A 11 5.58 13.20 -9.89
N ARG A 12 4.47 13.90 -9.69
CA ARG A 12 3.99 14.97 -10.58
C ARG A 12 4.32 16.33 -9.95
N PRO A 13 4.19 17.44 -10.71
CA PRO A 13 4.39 18.78 -10.15
C PRO A 13 3.54 19.08 -8.91
N ASP A 14 2.32 18.52 -8.85
CA ASP A 14 1.34 18.69 -7.76
C ASP A 14 1.51 17.68 -6.61
N SER A 15 2.56 16.84 -6.63
CA SER A 15 2.75 15.82 -5.59
C SER A 15 3.31 16.39 -4.30
N ASP A 16 2.77 15.92 -3.19
CA ASP A 16 3.21 16.28 -1.85
C ASP A 16 4.60 15.74 -1.55
N TRP A 17 5.22 16.26 -0.49
CA TRP A 17 6.48 15.77 0.04
C TRP A 17 6.24 14.86 1.24
N ASP A 18 6.44 13.57 1.08
CA ASP A 18 6.35 12.62 2.19
C ASP A 18 7.69 12.53 2.94
N LEU A 19 7.73 12.91 4.21
CA LEU A 19 8.90 12.81 5.09
C LEU A 19 8.63 11.85 6.24
N GLY A 20 9.25 10.68 6.18
CA GLY A 20 9.29 9.77 7.32
C GLY A 20 10.23 10.31 8.41
N VAL A 21 9.68 10.61 9.58
CA VAL A 21 10.41 10.97 10.80
C VAL A 21 10.56 9.70 11.62
N TYR A 22 11.74 9.08 11.50
CA TYR A 22 12.06 7.83 12.17
C TYR A 22 12.59 8.11 13.57
N TYR A 23 12.04 7.44 14.57
CA TYR A 23 12.37 7.66 15.99
C TYR A 23 12.51 6.33 16.75
N ARG A 24 13.14 6.41 17.93
CA ARG A 24 13.18 5.36 18.95
C ARG A 24 12.58 5.91 20.24
N GLY A 25 11.86 5.07 20.98
CA GLY A 25 11.19 5.49 22.22
C GLY A 25 10.04 6.45 21.94
N ALA A 26 9.96 7.57 22.67
CA ALA A 26 8.96 8.60 22.44
C ALA A 26 9.55 9.76 21.62
N PRO A 27 8.91 10.22 20.52
CA PRO A 27 9.36 11.40 19.81
C PRO A 27 9.11 12.66 20.66
N ASP A 28 10.02 13.63 20.57
CA ASP A 28 9.83 14.94 21.18
C ASP A 28 8.84 15.76 20.33
N LEU A 29 7.55 15.67 20.70
CA LEU A 29 6.49 16.35 19.96
C LEU A 29 6.59 17.87 20.07
N GLY A 30 7.04 18.41 21.20
CA GLY A 30 7.20 19.85 21.37
C GLY A 30 8.28 20.40 20.43
N ALA A 31 9.42 19.71 20.33
CA ALA A 31 10.46 20.08 19.38
C ALA A 31 9.99 19.98 17.92
N LEU A 32 9.14 18.99 17.60
CA LEU A 32 8.54 18.88 16.26
C LEU A 32 7.55 20.02 15.98
N GLU A 33 6.72 20.40 16.94
CA GLU A 33 5.79 21.53 16.82
C GLU A 33 6.53 22.85 16.64
N GLU A 34 7.58 23.09 17.43
CA GLU A 34 8.45 24.28 17.30
C GLU A 34 9.09 24.34 15.91
N LEU A 35 9.68 23.23 15.44
CA LEU A 35 10.27 23.15 14.11
C LEU A 35 9.23 23.35 13.00
N ALA A 36 8.06 22.72 13.12
CA ALA A 36 6.98 22.88 12.15
C ALA A 36 6.50 24.33 12.10
N ALA A 37 6.41 24.99 13.25
CA ALA A 37 6.01 26.39 13.32
C ALA A 37 7.05 27.34 12.72
N GLU A 38 8.33 27.06 12.94
CA GLU A 38 9.43 27.81 12.32
C GLU A 38 9.37 27.73 10.79
N VAL A 39 9.24 26.53 10.22
CA VAL A 39 9.30 26.34 8.76
C VAL A 39 8.03 26.78 8.03
N THR A 40 6.87 26.74 8.69
CA THR A 40 5.58 27.16 8.09
C THR A 40 5.22 28.61 8.38
N GLY A 41 5.83 29.23 9.39
CA GLY A 41 5.54 30.60 9.82
C GLY A 41 4.30 30.74 10.72
N GLY A 42 3.78 29.65 11.27
CA GLY A 42 2.62 29.64 12.16
C GLY A 42 2.44 28.32 12.91
N PRO A 43 1.58 28.25 13.93
CA PRO A 43 1.42 27.03 14.73
C PRO A 43 0.93 25.86 13.87
N VAL A 44 1.53 24.69 14.06
CA VAL A 44 1.16 23.43 13.40
C VAL A 44 0.90 22.37 14.47
N GLU A 45 -0.23 21.67 14.35
CA GLU A 45 -0.54 20.53 15.22
C GLU A 45 0.28 19.30 14.79
N VAL A 46 1.03 18.71 15.71
CA VAL A 46 1.73 17.44 15.50
C VAL A 46 0.99 16.32 16.24
N TYR A 47 0.46 15.39 15.48
CA TYR A 47 -0.29 14.25 15.98
C TYR A 47 0.65 13.18 16.55
N ALA A 48 0.52 12.92 17.85
CA ALA A 48 1.28 11.92 18.59
C ALA A 48 1.14 10.50 18.01
N PRO A 49 2.08 9.58 18.32
CA PRO A 49 1.92 8.15 18.07
C PRO A 49 0.54 7.61 18.54
N GLY A 50 -0.16 6.91 17.65
CA GLY A 50 -1.53 6.38 17.82
C GLY A 50 -2.65 7.31 17.33
N ALA A 51 -2.40 8.61 17.15
CA ALA A 51 -3.47 9.57 16.82
C ALA A 51 -4.07 9.38 15.42
N TRP A 52 -3.32 8.82 14.48
CA TRP A 52 -3.79 8.47 13.12
C TRP A 52 -4.18 6.99 12.98
N GLY A 53 -4.47 6.32 14.09
CA GLY A 53 -4.77 4.90 14.12
C GLY A 53 -3.53 4.02 14.20
N ALA A 54 -3.74 2.70 14.17
CA ALA A 54 -2.72 1.73 14.52
C ALA A 54 -1.56 1.64 13.52
N TRP A 55 -1.65 2.19 12.30
CA TRP A 55 -0.65 1.93 11.25
C TRP A 55 0.11 3.17 10.79
N VAL A 56 -0.58 4.16 10.22
CA VAL A 56 0.09 5.42 9.85
C VAL A 56 0.66 6.11 11.09
N ASN A 57 0.03 5.87 12.24
CA ASN A 57 0.54 6.07 13.60
C ASN A 57 0.72 7.53 14.04
N GLY A 58 0.85 8.53 13.18
CA GLY A 58 0.92 9.93 13.59
C GLY A 58 1.83 10.73 12.69
N GLY A 59 1.96 12.03 12.95
CA GLY A 59 2.61 12.94 12.01
C GLY A 59 2.08 14.34 12.04
N ALA A 60 2.32 15.08 10.96
CA ALA A 60 1.79 16.42 10.78
C ALA A 60 1.61 16.70 9.29
N TRP A 61 0.64 17.55 8.97
CA TRP A 61 0.47 18.12 7.63
C TRP A 61 0.97 19.56 7.65
N LEU A 62 1.97 19.85 6.84
CA LEU A 62 2.58 21.15 6.75
C LEU A 62 2.25 21.78 5.39
N VAL A 63 2.02 23.08 5.40
CA VAL A 63 1.98 23.91 4.19
C VAL A 63 3.09 24.94 4.33
N LEU A 64 4.09 24.86 3.47
CA LEU A 64 5.20 25.80 3.46
C LEU A 64 4.75 27.17 2.91
N PRO A 65 5.50 28.25 3.17
CA PRO A 65 5.16 29.59 2.69
C PRO A 65 5.00 29.72 1.16
N ASP A 66 5.63 28.82 0.39
CA ASP A 66 5.50 28.75 -1.07
C ASP A 66 4.27 27.94 -1.55
N GLY A 67 3.46 27.43 -0.63
CA GLY A 67 2.28 26.60 -0.89
C GLY A 67 2.56 25.10 -1.03
N SER A 68 3.83 24.67 -0.91
CA SER A 68 4.18 23.25 -0.95
C SER A 68 3.61 22.49 0.24
N ARG A 69 2.98 21.34 -0.01
CA ARG A 69 2.48 20.43 1.04
C ARG A 69 3.55 19.41 1.42
N VAL A 70 3.77 19.25 2.72
CA VAL A 70 4.74 18.31 3.30
C VAL A 70 4.05 17.48 4.38
N ASP A 71 4.09 16.16 4.23
CA ASP A 71 3.52 15.22 5.17
C ASP A 71 4.66 14.66 6.04
N TRP A 72 4.65 14.99 7.32
CA TRP A 72 5.47 14.28 8.29
C TRP A 72 4.76 13.02 8.72
N ILE A 73 5.48 11.91 8.67
CA ILE A 73 4.95 10.59 8.99
C ILE A 73 5.85 9.99 10.07
N LEU A 74 5.30 9.80 11.27
CA LEU A 74 6.04 9.22 12.39
C LEU A 74 6.25 7.72 12.17
N ARG A 75 7.50 7.27 12.30
CA ARG A 75 7.89 5.86 12.13
C ARG A 75 8.74 5.38 13.29
N ASP A 76 8.14 4.52 14.11
CA ASP A 76 8.86 3.79 15.16
C ASP A 76 9.80 2.77 14.50
N VAL A 77 11.11 2.98 14.69
CA VAL A 77 12.15 2.10 14.13
C VAL A 77 12.02 0.67 14.66
N ASP A 78 11.66 0.48 15.93
CA ASP A 78 11.52 -0.86 16.52
C ASP A 78 10.38 -1.63 15.89
N ARG A 79 9.27 -0.94 15.59
CA ARG A 79 8.18 -1.53 14.83
C ARG A 79 8.58 -1.88 13.40
N VAL A 80 9.27 -0.99 12.70
CA VAL A 80 9.74 -1.25 11.32
C VAL A 80 10.68 -2.47 11.30
N ARG A 81 11.58 -2.57 12.29
CA ARG A 81 12.49 -3.71 12.48
C ARG A 81 11.73 -5.01 12.74
N ARG A 82 10.73 -4.99 13.63
CA ARG A 82 9.90 -6.16 13.93
C ARG A 82 9.18 -6.66 12.68
N VAL A 83 8.50 -5.76 11.97
CA VAL A 83 7.77 -6.09 10.74
C VAL A 83 8.71 -6.58 9.64
N TRP A 84 9.93 -6.03 9.56
CA TRP A 84 10.95 -6.53 8.64
C TRP A 84 11.31 -8.00 8.93
N GLU A 85 11.58 -8.36 10.18
CA GLU A 85 11.88 -9.75 10.54
C GLU A 85 10.68 -10.67 10.30
N GLU A 86 9.45 -10.23 10.58
CA GLU A 86 8.23 -10.97 10.23
C GLU A 86 8.13 -11.20 8.71
N CYS A 87 8.36 -10.17 7.90
CA CYS A 87 8.37 -10.28 6.44
C CYS A 87 9.42 -11.29 5.96
N ARG A 88 10.62 -11.31 6.55
CA ARG A 88 11.67 -12.28 6.22
C ARG A 88 11.24 -13.72 6.46
N GLU A 89 10.35 -13.93 7.41
CA GLU A 89 9.75 -15.23 7.72
C GLU A 89 8.42 -15.48 6.98
N GLY A 90 8.06 -14.62 6.03
CA GLY A 90 6.82 -14.73 5.25
C GLY A 90 5.56 -14.38 6.02
N ARG A 91 5.69 -13.72 7.18
CA ARG A 91 4.56 -13.24 7.97
C ARG A 91 4.26 -11.79 7.66
N TYR A 92 2.97 -11.50 7.62
CA TYR A 92 2.45 -10.15 7.49
C TYR A 92 1.05 -10.07 8.12
N GLU A 93 0.70 -8.88 8.57
CA GLU A 93 -0.65 -8.50 8.99
C GLU A 93 -1.24 -7.45 8.04
N ILE A 94 -2.58 -7.47 7.92
CA ILE A 94 -3.39 -6.45 7.26
C ILE A 94 -4.35 -5.89 8.31
N GLY A 95 -4.35 -4.57 8.52
CA GLY A 95 -5.25 -3.95 9.49
C GLY A 95 -6.08 -2.81 8.93
N ALA A 96 -7.24 -2.56 9.53
CA ALA A 96 -8.09 -1.44 9.17
C ALA A 96 -7.37 -0.11 9.45
N GLN A 97 -7.37 0.79 8.46
CA GLN A 97 -6.68 2.07 8.54
C GLN A 97 -7.37 3.08 7.63
N ALA A 98 -7.66 4.28 8.18
CA ALA A 98 -8.19 5.38 7.38
C ALA A 98 -7.20 5.74 6.27
N GLY A 99 -7.72 5.98 5.06
CA GLY A 99 -6.91 6.23 3.87
C GLY A 99 -6.43 4.97 3.13
N HIS A 100 -6.64 3.77 3.69
CA HIS A 100 -6.28 2.48 3.09
C HIS A 100 -7.53 1.58 2.95
N PRO A 101 -8.29 1.71 1.85
CA PRO A 101 -9.57 1.03 1.69
C PRO A 101 -9.47 -0.51 1.67
N LEU A 102 -8.30 -1.07 1.36
CA LEU A 102 -8.06 -2.52 1.41
C LEU A 102 -7.35 -2.96 2.69
N GLY A 103 -7.19 -2.04 3.64
CA GLY A 103 -6.39 -2.19 4.84
C GLY A 103 -4.92 -1.82 4.62
N PHE A 104 -4.23 -1.50 5.70
CA PHE A 104 -2.80 -1.28 5.70
C PHE A 104 -2.08 -2.61 5.76
N TRP A 105 -1.26 -2.90 4.76
CA TRP A 105 -0.45 -4.11 4.69
C TRP A 105 0.89 -3.81 5.38
N SER A 106 1.19 -4.52 6.46
CA SER A 106 2.43 -4.33 7.23
C SER A 106 3.72 -4.30 6.40
N PRO A 107 3.89 -5.03 5.26
CA PRO A 107 5.08 -4.92 4.42
C PRO A 107 5.35 -3.50 3.88
N ALA A 108 4.38 -2.58 3.95
CA ALA A 108 4.59 -1.16 3.67
C ALA A 108 5.68 -0.54 4.57
N TYR A 109 5.86 -0.97 5.82
CA TYR A 109 6.91 -0.44 6.71
C TYR A 109 8.33 -0.67 6.15
N PRO A 110 8.80 -1.92 5.93
CA PRO A 110 10.11 -2.14 5.33
C PRO A 110 10.17 -1.65 3.88
N GLY A 111 9.05 -1.67 3.14
CA GLY A 111 8.97 -1.14 1.78
C GLY A 111 9.22 0.38 1.70
N GLU A 112 8.67 1.16 2.64
CA GLU A 112 8.93 2.60 2.75
C GLU A 112 10.42 2.86 2.98
N ALA A 113 11.07 2.08 3.84
CA ALA A 113 12.51 2.18 4.08
C ALA A 113 13.33 1.78 2.83
N ALA A 114 12.92 0.72 2.13
CA ALA A 114 13.59 0.23 0.92
C ALA A 114 13.57 1.25 -0.22
N LEU A 115 12.39 1.86 -0.44
CA LEU A 115 12.12 2.78 -1.54
C LEU A 115 12.45 4.24 -1.20
N GLY A 116 12.59 4.56 0.08
CA GLY A 116 12.90 5.90 0.55
C GLY A 116 14.31 6.37 0.20
N ARG A 117 14.57 7.67 0.35
CA ARG A 117 15.90 8.27 0.29
C ARG A 117 16.27 8.84 1.66
N VAL A 118 17.37 8.37 2.22
CA VAL A 118 17.91 8.90 3.47
C VAL A 118 18.30 10.37 3.25
N LEU A 119 17.75 11.26 4.08
CA LEU A 119 18.05 12.70 4.06
C LEU A 119 18.95 13.09 5.23
N ALA A 120 18.69 12.50 6.40
CA ALA A 120 19.45 12.65 7.63
C ALA A 120 19.46 11.30 8.35
N ASP A 121 20.60 10.95 8.92
CA ASP A 121 20.83 9.69 9.66
C ASP A 121 22.05 9.87 10.56
N THR A 122 21.83 10.01 11.87
CA THR A 122 22.88 10.34 12.83
C THR A 122 23.85 9.18 13.04
N ASP A 123 23.31 7.96 13.16
CA ASP A 123 24.06 6.78 13.59
C ASP A 123 24.18 5.71 12.48
N GLY A 124 23.71 6.01 11.27
CA GLY A 124 23.74 5.11 10.11
C GLY A 124 22.67 4.01 10.14
N GLU A 125 21.72 4.07 11.08
CA GLU A 125 20.71 3.04 11.26
C GLU A 125 19.73 2.99 10.07
N LEU A 126 19.31 4.14 9.55
CA LEU A 126 18.38 4.20 8.42
C LEU A 126 19.04 3.75 7.11
N ALA A 127 20.31 4.11 6.91
CA ALA A 127 21.11 3.65 5.80
C ALA A 127 21.25 2.12 5.80
N ARG A 128 21.52 1.52 6.98
CA ARG A 128 21.58 0.07 7.16
C ARG A 128 20.22 -0.60 6.95
N LEU A 129 19.16 -0.09 7.56
CA LEU A 129 17.80 -0.61 7.39
C LEU A 129 17.41 -0.63 5.91
N ARG A 130 17.62 0.49 5.20
CA ARG A 130 17.37 0.58 3.76
C ARG A 130 18.22 -0.41 2.96
N GLN A 131 19.48 -0.63 3.34
CA GLN A 131 20.33 -1.61 2.67
C GLN A 131 19.78 -3.04 2.82
N GLU A 132 19.28 -3.39 4.01
CA GLU A 132 18.72 -4.70 4.31
C GLU A 132 17.39 -4.93 3.56
N THR A 133 16.49 -3.93 3.55
CA THR A 133 15.15 -4.05 2.95
C THR A 133 15.13 -3.91 1.42
N ARG A 134 16.28 -3.59 0.78
CA ARG A 134 16.42 -3.55 -0.68
C ARG A 134 16.15 -4.88 -1.35
N THR A 135 16.43 -5.99 -0.67
CA THR A 135 16.18 -7.33 -1.20
C THR A 135 14.82 -7.80 -0.70
N TYR A 136 13.90 -8.04 -1.62
CA TYR A 136 12.56 -8.54 -1.29
C TYR A 136 12.65 -9.98 -0.75
N PRO A 137 12.08 -10.29 0.43
CA PRO A 137 12.15 -11.64 0.98
C PRO A 137 11.34 -12.66 0.16
N GLU A 138 11.97 -13.77 -0.23
CA GLU A 138 11.27 -14.83 -0.99
C GLU A 138 10.13 -15.48 -0.19
N ALA A 139 10.27 -15.59 1.14
CA ALA A 139 9.20 -16.08 2.00
C ALA A 139 7.98 -15.13 1.96
N LEU A 140 8.21 -13.81 2.01
CA LEU A 140 7.14 -12.82 1.86
C LEU A 140 6.49 -12.91 0.49
N ARG A 141 7.29 -13.05 -0.58
CA ARG A 141 6.78 -13.22 -1.94
C ARG A 141 5.78 -14.37 -1.99
N THR A 142 6.21 -15.56 -1.58
CA THR A 142 5.36 -16.77 -1.60
C THR A 142 4.09 -16.60 -0.77
N ALA A 143 4.21 -16.00 0.43
CA ALA A 143 3.06 -15.80 1.30
C ALA A 143 2.04 -14.82 0.70
N LEU A 144 2.50 -13.70 0.15
CA LEU A 144 1.63 -12.69 -0.47
C LEU A 144 1.01 -13.19 -1.78
N THR A 145 1.76 -13.86 -2.65
CA THR A 145 1.22 -14.38 -3.91
C THR A 145 0.12 -15.42 -3.64
N GLY A 146 0.36 -16.38 -2.75
CA GLY A 146 -0.64 -17.40 -2.41
C GLY A 146 -1.84 -16.81 -1.67
N GLY A 147 -1.59 -16.07 -0.59
CA GLY A 147 -2.66 -15.52 0.25
C GLY A 147 -3.55 -14.51 -0.46
N ALA A 148 -2.97 -13.62 -1.27
CA ALA A 148 -3.74 -12.58 -1.95
C ALA A 148 -4.53 -13.11 -3.15
N VAL A 149 -4.01 -14.11 -3.90
CA VAL A 149 -4.77 -14.77 -4.97
C VAL A 149 -5.92 -15.60 -4.39
N TRP A 150 -5.70 -16.30 -3.28
CA TRP A 150 -6.75 -17.04 -2.60
C TRP A 150 -7.87 -16.11 -2.10
N ASP A 151 -7.53 -15.00 -1.42
CA ASP A 151 -8.49 -14.00 -0.95
C ASP A 151 -9.25 -13.34 -2.11
N ALA A 152 -8.59 -13.10 -3.24
CA ALA A 152 -9.23 -12.58 -4.44
C ALA A 152 -10.26 -13.56 -5.03
N GLY A 153 -9.90 -14.85 -5.17
CA GLY A 153 -10.82 -15.88 -5.63
C GLY A 153 -12.03 -16.05 -4.69
N PHE A 154 -11.79 -16.03 -3.37
CA PHE A 154 -12.86 -16.06 -2.38
C PHE A 154 -13.78 -14.83 -2.48
N SER A 155 -13.20 -13.65 -2.68
CA SER A 155 -13.95 -12.41 -2.86
C SER A 155 -14.83 -12.45 -4.12
N VAL A 156 -14.34 -12.97 -5.24
CA VAL A 156 -15.14 -13.17 -6.46
C VAL A 156 -16.30 -14.15 -6.22
N ALA A 157 -16.05 -15.26 -5.50
CA ALA A 157 -17.12 -16.20 -5.14
C ALA A 157 -18.21 -15.56 -4.27
N MET A 158 -17.83 -14.67 -3.33
CA MET A 158 -18.78 -13.90 -2.52
C MET A 158 -19.54 -12.86 -3.36
N ALA A 159 -18.87 -12.18 -4.30
CA ALA A 159 -19.54 -11.30 -5.25
C ALA A 159 -20.61 -12.04 -6.07
N GLY A 160 -20.35 -13.29 -6.48
CA GLY A 160 -21.31 -14.12 -7.21
C GLY A 160 -22.64 -14.30 -6.47
N LYS A 161 -22.57 -14.59 -5.16
CA LYS A 161 -23.76 -14.70 -4.30
C LYS A 161 -24.52 -13.37 -4.19
N SER A 162 -23.79 -12.27 -4.05
CA SER A 162 -24.37 -10.93 -3.98
C SER A 162 -25.01 -10.49 -5.30
N CYS A 163 -24.46 -10.89 -6.43
CA CYS A 163 -25.03 -10.58 -7.74
C CYS A 163 -26.41 -11.24 -7.93
N LEU A 164 -26.59 -12.49 -7.48
CA LEU A 164 -27.89 -13.16 -7.48
C LEU A 164 -28.93 -12.43 -6.62
N ALA A 165 -28.48 -11.87 -5.49
CA ALA A 165 -29.32 -11.07 -4.59
C ALA A 165 -29.49 -9.60 -5.04
N ARG A 166 -28.84 -9.19 -6.14
CA ARG A 166 -28.73 -7.79 -6.60
C ARG A 166 -28.21 -6.82 -5.51
N ASP A 167 -27.36 -7.32 -4.62
CA ASP A 167 -26.64 -6.52 -3.63
C ASP A 167 -25.40 -5.90 -4.29
N VAL A 168 -25.61 -4.78 -4.96
CA VAL A 168 -24.57 -4.06 -5.70
C VAL A 168 -23.47 -3.55 -4.77
N LEU A 169 -23.82 -3.15 -3.54
CA LEU A 169 -22.83 -2.63 -2.58
C LEU A 169 -21.83 -3.73 -2.19
N HIS A 170 -22.33 -4.89 -1.74
CA HIS A 170 -21.44 -5.97 -1.33
C HIS A 170 -20.67 -6.56 -2.52
N ALA A 171 -21.31 -6.69 -3.69
CA ALA A 171 -20.61 -7.10 -4.92
C ALA A 171 -19.46 -6.13 -5.27
N ALA A 172 -19.68 -4.82 -5.18
CA ALA A 172 -18.64 -3.83 -5.46
C ALA A 172 -17.47 -3.89 -4.46
N LEU A 173 -17.75 -4.08 -3.17
CA LEU A 173 -16.72 -4.26 -2.15
C LEU A 173 -15.89 -5.52 -2.41
N CYS A 174 -16.54 -6.64 -2.72
CA CYS A 174 -15.87 -7.90 -3.05
C CYS A 174 -15.01 -7.79 -4.31
N LEU A 175 -15.52 -7.19 -5.39
CA LEU A 175 -14.77 -7.04 -6.65
C LEU A 175 -13.59 -6.07 -6.51
N SER A 176 -13.77 -4.97 -5.76
CA SER A 176 -12.68 -4.04 -5.42
C SER A 176 -11.58 -4.74 -4.61
N ARG A 177 -11.98 -5.54 -3.60
CA ARG A 177 -11.05 -6.35 -2.81
C ARG A 177 -10.31 -7.38 -3.67
N ALA A 178 -11.01 -8.06 -4.58
CA ALA A 178 -10.41 -9.03 -5.48
C ALA A 178 -9.32 -8.40 -6.35
N VAL A 179 -9.64 -7.29 -7.05
CA VAL A 179 -8.66 -6.59 -7.89
C VAL A 179 -7.47 -6.10 -7.05
N GLY A 180 -7.73 -5.57 -5.85
CA GLY A 180 -6.71 -5.16 -4.91
C GLY A 180 -5.75 -6.28 -4.49
N GLY A 181 -6.29 -7.46 -4.18
CA GLY A 181 -5.51 -8.65 -3.87
C GLY A 181 -4.66 -9.12 -5.05
N LEU A 182 -5.21 -9.11 -6.27
CA LEU A 182 -4.45 -9.45 -7.49
C LEU A 182 -3.29 -8.47 -7.74
N VAL A 183 -3.51 -7.17 -7.51
CA VAL A 183 -2.45 -6.16 -7.58
C VAL A 183 -1.35 -6.45 -6.55
N GLN A 184 -1.70 -6.78 -5.31
CA GLN A 184 -0.71 -7.16 -4.29
C GLN A 184 0.08 -8.41 -4.68
N ALA A 185 -0.60 -9.44 -5.22
CA ALA A 185 0.04 -10.66 -5.69
C ALA A 185 1.04 -10.40 -6.82
N LEU A 186 0.69 -9.57 -7.81
CA LEU A 186 1.58 -9.22 -8.92
C LEU A 186 2.82 -8.45 -8.43
N HIS A 187 2.64 -7.46 -7.55
CA HIS A 187 3.77 -6.75 -6.94
C HIS A 187 4.71 -7.71 -6.21
N ALA A 188 4.15 -8.58 -5.37
CA ALA A 188 4.92 -9.58 -4.65
C ALA A 188 5.69 -10.51 -5.61
N HIS A 189 5.00 -11.09 -6.61
CA HIS A 189 5.60 -11.97 -7.62
C HIS A 189 6.83 -11.33 -8.30
N HIS A 190 6.72 -10.06 -8.66
CA HIS A 190 7.82 -9.28 -9.26
C HIS A 190 8.82 -8.72 -8.25
N ARG A 191 8.69 -9.03 -6.95
CA ARG A 191 9.55 -8.54 -5.86
C ARG A 191 9.56 -7.02 -5.74
N VAL A 192 8.43 -6.40 -6.06
CA VAL A 192 8.22 -4.96 -5.97
C VAL A 192 7.43 -4.65 -4.70
N TRP A 193 7.90 -3.68 -3.93
CA TRP A 193 7.22 -3.23 -2.73
C TRP A 193 5.95 -2.43 -3.09
N CYS A 194 4.78 -2.97 -2.75
CA CYS A 194 3.50 -2.26 -2.83
C CYS A 194 3.21 -1.55 -1.50
N LEU A 195 3.31 -0.22 -1.49
CA LEU A 195 3.18 0.57 -0.24
C LEU A 195 1.75 0.95 0.09
N ASN A 196 0.92 1.17 -0.93
CA ASN A 196 -0.49 1.50 -0.80
C ASN A 196 -1.20 1.28 -2.14
N GLU A 197 -2.52 1.42 -2.13
CA GLU A 197 -3.40 1.19 -3.27
C GLU A 197 -3.26 2.27 -4.37
N LYS A 198 -2.80 3.48 -4.00
CA LYS A 198 -2.74 4.64 -4.90
C LYS A 198 -1.70 4.40 -6.00
N GLY A 199 -2.19 4.17 -7.22
CA GLY A 199 -1.35 3.91 -8.39
C GLY A 199 -0.81 2.49 -8.48
N ALA A 200 -1.14 1.61 -7.53
CA ALA A 200 -0.65 0.24 -7.50
C ALA A 200 -1.11 -0.57 -8.72
N LEU A 201 -2.35 -0.38 -9.17
CA LEU A 201 -2.88 -1.02 -10.38
C LEU A 201 -2.08 -0.64 -11.63
N ALA A 202 -1.82 0.65 -11.81
CA ALA A 202 -1.04 1.14 -12.95
C ALA A 202 0.41 0.60 -12.90
N ALA A 203 1.01 0.56 -11.71
CA ALA A 203 2.34 0.00 -11.51
C ALA A 203 2.37 -1.50 -11.84
N ALA A 204 1.41 -2.28 -11.34
CA ALA A 204 1.30 -3.71 -11.64
C ALA A 204 1.11 -3.96 -13.14
N SER A 205 0.25 -3.16 -13.79
CA SER A 205 -0.04 -3.28 -15.23
C SER A 205 1.18 -3.01 -16.13
N ALA A 206 2.19 -2.32 -15.63
CA ALA A 206 3.42 -2.00 -16.36
C ALA A 206 4.54 -3.04 -16.12
N MET A 207 4.34 -4.03 -15.25
CA MET A 207 5.33 -5.06 -14.96
C MET A 207 5.40 -6.08 -16.10
N PRO A 208 6.58 -6.65 -16.37
CA PRO A 208 6.72 -7.73 -17.35
C PRO A 208 5.85 -8.92 -16.93
N GLU A 209 5.42 -9.75 -17.88
CA GLU A 209 4.70 -11.00 -17.58
C GLU A 209 3.42 -10.83 -16.73
N THR A 210 2.85 -9.63 -16.69
CA THR A 210 1.50 -9.37 -16.15
C THR A 210 0.45 -9.78 -17.19
N PRO A 211 -0.76 -10.26 -16.79
CA PRO A 211 -1.76 -10.70 -17.76
C PRO A 211 -2.09 -9.64 -18.80
N HIS A 212 -2.39 -10.08 -20.02
CA HIS A 212 -2.72 -9.18 -21.12
C HIS A 212 -3.91 -8.29 -20.76
N ASP A 213 -3.75 -6.99 -21.00
CA ASP A 213 -4.73 -5.94 -20.66
C ASP A 213 -5.21 -5.95 -19.20
N PHE A 214 -4.45 -6.52 -18.26
CA PHE A 214 -4.83 -6.63 -16.84
C PHE A 214 -5.37 -5.30 -16.29
N GLY A 215 -4.61 -4.21 -16.45
CA GLY A 215 -5.00 -2.88 -16.00
C GLY A 215 -6.27 -2.35 -16.66
N ALA A 216 -6.40 -2.52 -17.98
CA ALA A 216 -7.55 -2.04 -18.73
C ALA A 216 -8.82 -2.82 -18.35
N ARG A 217 -8.74 -4.14 -18.22
CA ARG A 217 -9.84 -5.01 -17.80
C ARG A 217 -10.27 -4.75 -16.36
N ALA A 218 -9.30 -4.63 -15.44
CA ALA A 218 -9.58 -4.27 -14.05
C ALA A 218 -10.22 -2.87 -13.94
N THR A 219 -9.74 -1.90 -14.73
CA THR A 219 -10.32 -0.54 -14.77
C THR A 219 -11.74 -0.57 -15.31
N ALA A 220 -12.00 -1.29 -16.40
CA ALA A 220 -13.34 -1.43 -16.97
C ALA A 220 -14.31 -2.11 -15.99
N LEU A 221 -13.86 -3.18 -15.32
CA LEU A 221 -14.62 -3.87 -14.27
C LEU A 221 -15.02 -2.91 -13.14
N LEU A 222 -14.05 -2.20 -12.55
CA LEU A 222 -14.32 -1.29 -11.42
C LEU A 222 -15.08 -0.03 -11.83
N GLY A 223 -14.94 0.41 -13.08
CA GLY A 223 -15.69 1.55 -13.62
C GLY A 223 -17.13 1.23 -14.01
N GLY A 224 -17.50 -0.05 -14.09
CA GLY A 224 -18.78 -0.48 -14.65
C GLY A 224 -19.25 -1.85 -14.18
N ILE A 225 -19.30 -2.07 -12.85
CA ILE A 225 -19.71 -3.36 -12.25
C ILE A 225 -21.10 -3.82 -12.73
N GLY A 226 -22.01 -2.86 -12.91
CA GLY A 226 -23.38 -3.13 -13.34
C GLY A 226 -24.41 -3.14 -12.22
N ARG A 227 -25.68 -3.14 -12.64
CA ARG A 227 -26.87 -3.18 -11.76
C ARG A 227 -27.89 -4.23 -12.19
N GLY A 228 -27.81 -4.68 -13.44
CA GLY A 228 -28.63 -5.77 -13.99
C GLY A 228 -27.89 -7.10 -14.01
N GLU A 229 -28.64 -8.19 -14.09
CA GLU A 229 -28.11 -9.56 -14.12
C GLU A 229 -27.03 -9.74 -15.19
N ALA A 230 -27.31 -9.36 -16.44
CA ALA A 230 -26.33 -9.50 -17.53
C ALA A 230 -25.04 -8.70 -17.31
N GLU A 231 -25.13 -7.51 -16.69
CA GLU A 231 -23.95 -6.68 -16.42
C GLU A 231 -23.11 -7.30 -15.29
N LEU A 232 -23.77 -7.73 -14.21
CA LEU A 232 -23.13 -8.37 -13.07
C LEU A 232 -22.47 -9.70 -13.45
N THR A 233 -23.12 -10.51 -14.29
CA THR A 233 -22.54 -11.75 -14.82
C THR A 233 -21.25 -11.48 -15.60
N ARG A 234 -21.23 -10.49 -16.50
CA ARG A 234 -20.00 -10.11 -17.23
C ARG A 234 -18.89 -9.63 -16.29
N SER A 235 -19.24 -8.89 -15.25
CA SER A 235 -18.27 -8.43 -14.25
C SER A 235 -17.66 -9.60 -13.48
N LEU A 236 -18.47 -10.61 -13.11
CA LEU A 236 -17.99 -11.83 -12.46
C LEU A 236 -17.11 -12.67 -13.38
N GLU A 237 -17.50 -12.84 -14.65
CA GLU A 237 -16.68 -13.55 -15.65
C GLU A 237 -15.33 -12.87 -15.84
N THR A 238 -15.33 -11.53 -15.94
CA THR A 238 -14.10 -10.75 -16.06
C THR A 238 -13.21 -10.92 -14.83
N ALA A 239 -13.78 -10.78 -13.62
CA ALA A 239 -13.03 -10.92 -12.38
C ALA A 239 -12.48 -12.35 -12.18
N THR A 240 -13.26 -13.37 -12.55
CA THR A 240 -12.84 -14.77 -12.50
C THR A 240 -11.66 -15.01 -13.43
N GLY A 241 -11.73 -14.54 -14.68
CA GLY A 241 -10.61 -14.65 -15.63
C GLY A 241 -9.35 -13.95 -15.14
N LEU A 242 -9.47 -12.75 -14.53
CA LEU A 242 -8.32 -12.06 -13.94
C LEU A 242 -7.70 -12.86 -12.78
N VAL A 243 -8.51 -13.50 -11.93
CA VAL A 243 -8.00 -14.35 -10.84
C VAL A 243 -7.25 -15.55 -11.41
N ASP A 244 -7.82 -16.24 -12.39
CA ASP A 244 -7.24 -17.46 -12.94
C ASP A 244 -5.92 -17.17 -13.68
N GLU A 245 -5.88 -16.12 -14.49
CA GLU A 245 -4.67 -15.69 -15.20
C GLU A 245 -3.54 -15.28 -14.23
N VAL A 246 -3.86 -14.51 -13.19
CA VAL A 246 -2.86 -14.14 -12.18
C VAL A 246 -2.40 -15.36 -11.39
N ARG A 247 -3.31 -16.29 -11.04
CA ARG A 247 -2.95 -17.54 -10.34
C ARG A 247 -1.92 -18.35 -11.14
N GLU A 248 -2.14 -18.48 -12.45
CA GLU A 248 -1.24 -19.20 -13.36
C GLU A 248 0.14 -18.54 -13.39
N ILE A 249 0.20 -17.22 -13.52
CA ILE A 249 1.46 -16.45 -13.59
C ILE A 249 2.24 -16.53 -12.29
N VAL A 250 1.58 -16.37 -11.14
CA VAL A 250 2.29 -16.37 -9.85
C VAL A 250 2.66 -17.77 -9.36
N GLY A 251 2.21 -18.83 -10.05
CA GLY A 251 2.47 -20.22 -9.70
C GLY A 251 1.89 -20.63 -8.34
N ALA A 252 0.77 -20.02 -7.94
CA ALA A 252 0.11 -20.35 -6.68
C ALA A 252 -0.74 -21.62 -6.85
N GLU A 253 -0.47 -22.66 -6.05
CA GLU A 253 -1.32 -23.85 -5.97
C GLU A 253 -2.69 -23.49 -5.35
N ALA A 254 -3.75 -24.19 -5.80
CA ALA A 254 -5.16 -23.90 -5.49
C ALA A 254 -5.56 -24.16 -4.03
#